data_AF-A0A6I4LW04-F1
#
_entry.id   AF-A0A6I4LW04-F1
#
_cell.length_a   1.000
_cell.length_b   1.000
_cell.length_c   1.000
_cell.angle_alpha   90.00
_cell.angle_beta   90.00
_cell.angle_gamma   90.00
#
_symmetry.space_group_name_H-M   'P 1'
#
loop_
_entity.id
_entity.type
_entity.pdbx_description
1 polymer ?
#
loop_
_entity_poly.entity_id
_entity_poly.type
_entity_poly.pdbx_seq_one_letter_code
_entity_poly.pdbx_strand_id
1 'polypeptide(L)'
;MRRIISTLLAGALLSAGAPAFAKEDKSSAKKAQDKNMTEIPVCTRKLGTVAITEPETQWWSELGLSNPEAVIKFFVQKSGCFSLVDRGGGLAARAVERALGDSGELQRGSNIGKRQVKAADYVIVPDIISRNSNSGGSGIAGGLAGALGGRFIGGLVGGLKVSKKEASVSLSVVNVRTTEIEALSEGYYRKSDLSWGAGGGAWWGGGLAGAGGGSYQNSDIGQVIVLAYLDAYKKMVTELGGLPENASAAAPKAE
;
A
#
# COMPACT_ATOMS: atom_id res chain seq x y z
N MET A 1 -70.76 -7.47 -31.80
CA MET A 1 -71.50 -8.35 -30.85
C MET A 1 -70.87 -8.19 -29.47
N ARG A 2 -71.68 -7.77 -28.48
CA ARG A 2 -71.63 -8.03 -27.02
C ARG A 2 -70.26 -8.45 -26.43
N ARG A 3 -69.70 -7.79 -25.41
CA ARG A 3 -70.29 -7.62 -24.07
C ARG A 3 -69.65 -6.47 -23.28
N ILE A 4 -70.52 -5.72 -22.60
CA ILE A 4 -70.28 -4.86 -21.43
C ILE A 4 -70.27 -5.74 -20.16
N ILE A 5 -69.56 -5.32 -19.11
CA ILE A 5 -69.80 -5.44 -17.63
C ILE A 5 -68.42 -5.19 -16.98
N SER A 6 -68.07 -4.04 -16.39
CA SER A 6 -68.59 -3.29 -15.23
C SER A 6 -68.36 -3.97 -13.86
N THR A 7 -67.70 -3.19 -12.99
CA THR A 7 -67.68 -3.16 -11.50
C THR A 7 -66.92 -4.23 -10.70
N LEU A 8 -65.88 -3.77 -9.97
CA LEU A 8 -65.92 -3.70 -8.50
C LEU A 8 -64.81 -2.75 -7.96
N LEU A 9 -65.25 -1.63 -7.40
CA LEU A 9 -64.48 -0.83 -6.43
C LEU A 9 -64.41 -1.63 -5.12
N ALA A 10 -63.21 -1.82 -4.56
CA ALA A 10 -63.04 -2.09 -3.15
C ALA A 10 -61.66 -1.62 -2.67
N GLY A 11 -61.67 -0.69 -1.70
CA GLY A 11 -60.66 -0.62 -0.65
C GLY A 11 -59.37 0.13 -0.96
N ALA A 12 -59.40 1.46 -0.86
CA ALA A 12 -58.23 2.23 -0.48
C ALA A 12 -57.82 1.87 0.96
N LEU A 13 -56.72 1.13 1.12
CA LEU A 13 -55.94 1.11 2.36
C LEU A 13 -54.62 1.82 2.08
N LEU A 14 -54.61 3.12 2.36
CA LEU A 14 -53.41 3.92 2.57
C LEU A 14 -52.64 3.33 3.77
N SER A 15 -51.80 2.34 3.51
CA SER A 15 -50.69 2.04 4.40
C SER A 15 -49.52 2.91 3.96
N ALA A 16 -49.26 3.95 4.74
CA ALA A 16 -48.02 4.71 4.70
C ALA A 16 -46.86 3.77 5.06
N GLY A 17 -46.42 2.95 4.11
CA GLY A 17 -45.13 2.29 4.17
C GLY A 17 -44.08 3.35 3.88
N ALA A 18 -43.43 3.86 4.94
CA ALA A 18 -42.15 4.52 4.80
C ALA A 18 -41.26 3.65 3.89
N PRO A 19 -40.41 4.24 3.01
CA PRO A 19 -39.39 3.44 2.35
C PRO A 19 -38.55 2.83 3.46
N ALA A 20 -38.77 1.53 3.71
CA ALA A 20 -37.85 0.73 4.48
C ALA A 20 -36.53 0.87 3.72
N PHE A 21 -35.62 1.66 4.29
CA PHE A 21 -34.23 1.65 3.87
C PHE A 21 -33.80 0.19 3.94
N ALA A 22 -33.77 -0.45 2.77
CA ALA A 22 -33.18 -1.76 2.60
C ALA A 22 -31.74 -1.57 3.08
N LYS A 23 -31.47 -2.08 4.28
CA LYS A 23 -30.13 -2.17 4.83
C LYS A 23 -29.43 -3.13 3.87
N GLU A 24 -28.69 -2.59 2.90
CA GLU A 24 -27.90 -3.39 1.97
C GLU A 24 -27.05 -4.33 2.83
N ASP A 25 -27.44 -5.61 2.85
CA ASP A 25 -26.68 -6.63 3.54
C ASP A 25 -25.42 -6.85 2.71
N LYS A 26 -24.41 -6.03 3.01
CA LYS A 26 -23.07 -6.14 2.42
C LYS A 26 -22.70 -7.63 2.44
N SER A 27 -22.30 -8.15 1.28
CA SER A 27 -21.94 -9.56 1.13
C SER A 27 -20.93 -9.98 2.21
N SER A 28 -20.91 -11.25 2.60
CA SER A 28 -19.92 -11.78 3.55
C SER A 28 -18.47 -11.45 3.11
N ALA A 29 -18.22 -11.43 1.81
CA ALA A 29 -16.96 -10.97 1.21
C ALA A 29 -16.68 -9.47 1.45
N LYS A 30 -17.69 -8.60 1.31
CA LYS A 30 -17.56 -7.16 1.57
C LYS A 30 -17.42 -6.84 3.07
N LYS A 31 -18.15 -7.56 3.94
CA LYS A 31 -18.04 -7.47 5.40
C LYS A 31 -16.67 -7.99 5.87
N ALA A 32 -16.14 -9.05 5.25
CA ALA A 32 -14.77 -9.49 5.47
C ALA A 32 -13.81 -8.39 5.06
N GLN A 33 -13.83 -7.91 3.81
CA GLN A 33 -12.98 -6.79 3.35
C GLN A 33 -13.01 -5.56 4.28
N ASP A 34 -14.18 -5.16 4.76
CA ASP A 34 -14.32 -3.98 5.62
C ASP A 34 -13.77 -4.22 7.05
N LYS A 35 -13.99 -5.40 7.66
CA LYS A 35 -13.40 -5.77 8.98
C LYS A 35 -11.88 -5.84 8.95
N ASN A 36 -11.35 -5.98 7.76
CA ASN A 36 -10.00 -6.35 7.46
C ASN A 36 -9.18 -5.11 7.06
N MET A 37 -9.79 -4.16 6.35
CA MET A 37 -9.26 -2.79 6.20
C MET A 37 -8.97 -2.10 7.55
N THR A 38 -9.57 -2.57 8.66
CA THR A 38 -9.31 -2.10 10.03
C THR A 38 -7.87 -2.25 10.48
N GLU A 39 -7.06 -3.07 9.81
CA GLU A 39 -5.65 -3.23 10.18
C GLU A 39 -4.75 -2.12 9.66
N ILE A 40 -5.11 -1.42 8.58
CA ILE A 40 -4.29 -0.30 8.11
C ILE A 40 -4.53 0.88 9.07
N PRO A 41 -3.48 1.49 9.66
CA PRO A 41 -3.66 2.61 10.57
C PRO A 41 -4.31 3.77 9.82
N VAL A 42 -5.30 4.42 10.43
CA VAL A 42 -5.97 5.60 9.85
C VAL A 42 -5.61 6.81 10.68
N CYS A 43 -5.10 7.86 10.04
CA CYS A 43 -4.79 9.10 10.70
C CYS A 43 -5.88 10.14 10.43
N THR A 44 -6.27 10.88 11.47
CA THR A 44 -7.19 12.03 11.36
C THR A 44 -6.53 13.24 10.70
N ARG A 45 -5.20 13.27 10.69
CA ARG A 45 -4.38 14.33 10.08
C ARG A 45 -3.23 13.72 9.27
N LYS A 46 -2.70 14.48 8.32
CA LYS A 46 -1.54 14.06 7.53
C LYS A 46 -0.24 14.40 8.26
N LEU A 47 0.66 13.44 8.38
CA LEU A 47 1.97 13.55 9.01
C LEU A 47 3.03 14.18 8.07
N GLY A 48 2.79 14.17 6.76
CA GLY A 48 3.70 14.77 5.78
C GLY A 48 3.34 14.44 4.34
N THR A 49 4.18 14.87 3.41
CA THR A 49 4.10 14.47 1.99
C THR A 49 5.19 13.46 1.68
N VAL A 50 4.82 12.29 1.13
CA VAL A 50 5.75 11.21 0.83
C VAL A 50 5.81 10.94 -0.66
N ALA A 51 7.02 10.70 -1.17
CA ALA A 51 7.23 9.95 -2.39
C ALA A 51 7.62 8.52 -2.02
N ILE A 52 7.28 7.57 -2.89
CA ILE A 52 7.78 6.20 -2.77
C ILE A 52 8.72 5.99 -3.94
N THR A 53 9.87 5.40 -3.69
CA THR A 53 10.85 5.08 -4.73
C THR A 53 11.11 3.59 -4.73
N GLU A 54 11.52 3.07 -5.88
CA GLU A 54 12.00 1.71 -5.98
C GLU A 54 13.26 1.54 -5.13
N PRO A 55 13.47 0.39 -4.47
CA PRO A 55 14.75 0.09 -3.83
C PRO A 55 15.81 -0.19 -4.89
N GLU A 56 17.08 -0.14 -4.48
CA GLU A 56 18.23 -0.32 -5.38
C GLU A 56 18.24 -1.71 -6.04
N THR A 57 17.81 -2.75 -5.32
CA THR A 57 17.77 -4.13 -5.82
C THR A 57 16.35 -4.52 -6.23
N GLN A 58 16.17 -4.93 -7.49
CA GLN A 58 14.88 -5.36 -8.04
C GLN A 58 14.50 -6.80 -7.66
N TRP A 59 14.50 -7.11 -6.37
CA TRP A 59 14.25 -8.45 -5.81
C TRP A 59 12.90 -9.07 -6.20
N TRP A 60 11.87 -8.24 -6.48
CA TRP A 60 10.53 -8.71 -6.81
C TRP A 60 10.44 -9.36 -8.19
N SER A 61 11.34 -8.97 -9.11
CA SER A 61 11.35 -9.48 -10.48
C SER A 61 11.61 -10.99 -10.51
N GLU A 62 12.58 -11.46 -9.72
CA GLU A 62 12.93 -12.88 -9.57
C GLU A 62 11.81 -13.70 -8.92
N LEU A 63 10.97 -13.05 -8.11
CA LEU A 63 9.82 -13.68 -7.45
C LEU A 63 8.54 -13.64 -8.31
N GLY A 64 8.60 -13.07 -9.52
CA GLY A 64 7.43 -12.88 -10.39
C GLY A 64 6.39 -11.92 -9.81
N LEU A 65 6.81 -11.02 -8.93
CA LEU A 65 5.98 -10.01 -8.30
C LEU A 65 6.08 -8.69 -9.06
N SER A 66 5.11 -7.78 -8.86
CA SER A 66 5.17 -6.43 -9.42
C SER A 66 5.98 -5.52 -8.49
N ASN A 67 6.26 -4.29 -8.91
CA ASN A 67 7.01 -3.34 -8.09
C ASN A 67 6.33 -3.15 -6.70
N PRO A 68 7.08 -3.33 -5.58
CA PRO A 68 6.55 -3.20 -4.21
C PRO A 68 6.01 -1.80 -3.89
N GLU A 69 6.38 -0.77 -4.64
CA GLU A 69 5.83 0.57 -4.57
C GLU A 69 4.29 0.55 -4.64
N ALA A 70 3.69 -0.33 -5.46
CA ALA A 70 2.24 -0.45 -5.55
C ALA A 70 1.58 -0.82 -4.21
N VAL A 71 2.24 -1.68 -3.43
CA VAL A 71 1.77 -2.12 -2.10
C VAL A 71 1.82 -0.95 -1.12
N ILE A 72 2.93 -0.21 -1.08
CA ILE A 72 3.09 0.92 -0.16
C ILE A 72 2.18 2.10 -0.57
N LYS A 73 2.05 2.38 -1.86
CA LYS A 73 1.10 3.38 -2.39
C LYS A 73 -0.32 3.06 -1.92
N PHE A 74 -0.71 1.80 -1.98
CA PHE A 74 -2.02 1.37 -1.50
C PHE A 74 -2.19 1.63 0.01
N PHE A 75 -1.19 1.32 0.85
CA PHE A 75 -1.27 1.60 2.29
C PHE A 75 -1.35 3.09 2.60
N VAL A 76 -0.55 3.91 1.92
CA VAL A 76 -0.59 5.37 2.09
C VAL A 76 -1.95 5.93 1.68
N GLN A 77 -2.49 5.50 0.54
CA GLN A 77 -3.82 5.93 0.08
C GLN A 77 -4.94 5.50 1.02
N LYS A 78 -4.85 4.31 1.62
CA LYS A 78 -5.87 3.79 2.55
C LYS A 78 -5.78 4.37 3.95
N SER A 79 -4.58 4.59 4.46
CA SER A 79 -4.34 5.14 5.80
C SER A 79 -4.68 6.62 5.91
N GLY A 80 -4.53 7.40 4.83
CA GLY A 80 -4.67 8.86 4.87
C GLY A 80 -3.61 9.56 5.72
N CYS A 81 -2.61 8.84 6.24
CA CYS A 81 -1.56 9.39 7.11
C CYS A 81 -0.57 10.27 6.36
N PHE A 82 -0.43 10.13 5.04
CA PHE A 82 0.46 10.97 4.24
C PHE A 82 -0.23 11.49 2.99
N SER A 83 0.23 12.64 2.49
CA SER A 83 -0.02 13.03 1.09
C SER A 83 0.94 12.26 0.21
N LEU A 84 0.44 11.48 -0.75
CA LEU A 84 1.29 10.80 -1.72
C LEU A 84 1.57 11.73 -2.91
N VAL A 85 2.84 11.87 -3.29
CA VAL A 85 3.24 12.44 -4.58
C VAL A 85 3.84 11.34 -5.46
N ASP A 86 3.43 11.30 -6.72
CA ASP A 86 3.95 10.34 -7.68
C ASP A 86 5.17 10.94 -8.38
N ARG A 87 6.34 10.31 -8.20
CA ARG A 87 7.61 10.67 -8.83
C ARG A 87 7.94 9.82 -10.06
N GLY A 88 7.16 8.75 -10.30
CA GLY A 88 7.27 7.91 -11.48
C GLY A 88 6.26 8.35 -12.55
N GLY A 89 5.30 7.49 -12.84
CA GLY A 89 4.33 7.66 -13.93
C GLY A 89 3.56 8.99 -13.88
N GLY A 90 3.11 9.42 -12.70
CA GLY A 90 2.40 10.68 -12.56
C GLY A 90 3.23 11.92 -12.91
N LEU A 91 4.53 11.94 -12.55
CA LEU A 91 5.42 13.04 -12.92
C LEU A 91 5.73 13.01 -14.43
N ALA A 92 5.94 11.81 -15.00
CA ALA A 92 6.15 11.63 -16.43
C ALA A 92 4.93 12.09 -17.26
N ALA A 93 3.72 11.70 -16.87
CA ALA A 93 2.49 12.17 -17.51
C ALA A 93 2.36 13.70 -17.46
N ARG A 94 2.71 14.32 -16.32
CA ARG A 94 2.72 15.79 -16.20
C ARG A 94 3.76 16.46 -17.10
N ALA A 95 4.90 15.81 -17.36
CA ALA A 95 5.89 16.34 -18.29
C ALA A 95 5.33 16.40 -19.73
N VAL A 96 4.54 15.39 -20.12
CA VAL A 96 3.82 15.38 -21.41
C VAL A 96 2.79 16.51 -21.47
N GLU A 97 1.92 16.64 -20.47
CA GLU A 97 0.92 17.72 -20.41
C GLU A 97 1.58 19.11 -20.44
N ARG A 98 2.74 19.25 -19.79
CA ARG A 98 3.52 20.49 -19.85
C ARG A 98 4.03 20.76 -21.27
N ALA A 99 4.55 19.75 -21.97
CA ALA A 99 5.00 19.89 -23.35
C ALA A 99 3.85 20.30 -24.28
N LEU A 100 2.65 19.73 -24.09
CA LEU A 100 1.44 20.14 -24.81
C LEU A 100 1.02 21.58 -24.48
N GLY A 101 1.20 22.01 -23.23
CA GLY A 101 0.95 23.38 -22.80
C GLY A 101 1.94 24.36 -23.44
N ASP A 102 3.21 23.98 -23.49
CA ASP A 102 4.28 24.77 -24.12
C ASP A 102 4.13 24.80 -25.66
N SER A 103 3.52 23.77 -26.28
CA SER A 103 3.20 23.74 -27.73
C SER A 103 1.88 24.40 -28.11
N GLY A 104 1.05 24.78 -27.14
CA GLY A 104 -0.24 25.44 -27.37
C GLY A 104 -1.40 24.50 -27.74
N GLU A 105 -1.22 23.17 -27.59
CA GLU A 105 -2.25 22.16 -27.91
C GLU A 105 -3.30 22.00 -26.81
N LEU A 106 -3.05 22.55 -25.60
CA LEU A 106 -3.98 22.46 -24.48
C LEU A 106 -5.22 23.35 -24.65
N GLN A 107 -6.35 22.87 -24.11
CA GLN A 107 -7.58 23.64 -24.02
C GLN A 107 -7.37 24.95 -23.23
N ARG A 108 -8.10 26.00 -23.62
CA ARG A 108 -8.07 27.28 -22.90
C ARG A 108 -8.50 27.05 -21.45
N GLY A 109 -7.66 27.47 -20.51
CA GLY A 109 -7.94 27.34 -19.07
C GLY A 109 -7.38 26.07 -18.40
N SER A 110 -6.60 25.24 -19.10
CA SER A 110 -5.99 24.02 -18.52
C SER A 110 -5.05 24.27 -17.32
N ASN A 111 -4.61 25.50 -17.08
CA ASN A 111 -3.82 25.92 -15.91
C ASN A 111 -2.62 24.99 -15.62
N ILE A 112 -1.90 24.57 -16.67
CA ILE A 112 -0.65 23.80 -16.57
C ILE A 112 0.53 24.77 -16.71
N GLY A 113 1.41 24.81 -15.72
CA GLY A 113 2.48 25.79 -15.65
C GLY A 113 3.66 25.40 -14.76
N LYS A 114 4.65 26.29 -14.68
CA LYS A 114 5.82 26.12 -13.80
C LYS A 114 5.39 26.23 -12.32
N ARG A 115 6.16 25.63 -11.40
CA ARG A 115 5.99 25.73 -9.93
C ARG A 115 4.71 25.11 -9.35
N GLN A 116 4.07 24.18 -10.08
CA GLN A 116 2.85 23.48 -9.62
C GLN A 116 3.13 22.09 -9.02
N VAL A 117 4.37 21.61 -9.09
CA VAL A 117 4.76 20.30 -8.57
C VAL A 117 4.91 20.38 -7.05
N LYS A 118 4.13 19.57 -6.33
CA LYS A 118 4.24 19.47 -4.87
C LYS A 118 5.56 18.76 -4.49
N ALA A 119 6.29 19.32 -3.53
CA ALA A 119 7.49 18.70 -2.96
C ALA A 119 7.11 17.51 -2.06
N ALA A 120 7.99 16.51 -2.00
CA ALA A 120 7.90 15.47 -0.98
C ALA A 120 8.74 15.93 0.21
N ASP A 121 8.22 15.73 1.41
CA ASP A 121 8.97 15.95 2.65
C ASP A 121 9.84 14.73 2.94
N TYR A 122 9.31 13.53 2.70
CA TYR A 122 10.01 12.26 2.88
C TYR A 122 9.96 11.37 1.64
N VAL A 123 10.95 10.49 1.52
CA VAL A 123 10.98 9.38 0.57
C VAL A 123 10.91 8.08 1.35
N ILE A 124 9.96 7.22 1.00
CA ILE A 124 9.86 5.87 1.55
C ILE A 124 10.49 4.91 0.56
N VAL A 125 11.48 4.14 1.01
CA VAL A 125 12.14 3.10 0.22
C VAL A 125 11.82 1.73 0.82
N PRO A 126 11.05 0.88 0.11
CA PRO A 126 10.73 -0.46 0.55
C PRO A 126 11.79 -1.46 0.12
N ASP A 127 12.41 -2.16 1.07
CA ASP A 127 13.41 -3.18 0.78
C ASP A 127 13.09 -4.52 1.46
N ILE A 128 13.65 -5.62 0.94
CA ILE A 128 13.50 -6.96 1.51
C ILE A 128 14.73 -7.32 2.35
N ILE A 129 14.51 -7.71 3.59
CA ILE A 129 15.58 -8.25 4.44
C ILE A 129 15.76 -9.72 4.05
N SER A 130 16.58 -9.97 3.04
CA SER A 130 17.04 -11.33 2.78
C SER A 130 18.00 -11.74 3.88
N ARG A 131 17.68 -12.82 4.61
CA ARG A 131 18.72 -13.53 5.38
C ARG A 131 19.66 -14.19 4.39
N ASN A 132 20.68 -13.45 3.96
CA ASN A 132 21.80 -14.00 3.23
C ASN A 132 22.40 -15.15 4.04
N SER A 133 22.22 -16.40 3.61
CA SER A 133 22.90 -17.53 4.24
C SER A 133 24.35 -17.70 3.76
N ASN A 134 24.92 -16.66 3.15
CA ASN A 134 26.33 -16.58 2.77
C ASN A 134 27.01 -15.34 3.38
N SER A 135 26.77 -15.02 4.66
CA SER A 135 27.70 -14.19 5.45
C SER A 135 28.62 -15.04 6.33
N GLY A 136 29.15 -16.11 5.74
CA GLY A 136 30.50 -16.57 6.07
C GLY A 136 31.48 -15.68 5.33
N GLY A 137 31.80 -14.51 5.87
CA GLY A 137 32.74 -13.58 5.25
C GLY A 137 32.61 -12.13 5.74
N SER A 138 33.30 -11.83 6.84
CA SER A 138 33.76 -10.50 7.27
C SER A 138 32.73 -9.36 7.39
N GLY A 139 32.23 -9.14 8.61
CA GLY A 139 31.54 -7.89 8.97
C GLY A 139 30.55 -8.02 10.12
N ILE A 140 31.05 -8.11 11.36
CA ILE A 140 30.41 -7.61 12.60
C ILE A 140 28.89 -7.90 12.79
N ALA A 141 28.39 -9.10 12.48
CA ALA A 141 27.04 -9.53 12.93
C ALA A 141 26.83 -11.05 12.99
N GLY A 142 27.86 -11.87 12.75
CA GLY A 142 27.75 -13.32 12.57
C GLY A 142 27.89 -14.19 13.84
N GLY A 143 28.08 -13.59 15.02
CA GLY A 143 28.54 -14.35 16.21
C GLY A 143 27.48 -15.13 16.97
N LEU A 144 26.18 -14.86 16.79
CA LEU A 144 25.13 -15.40 17.66
C LEU A 144 24.15 -16.37 16.98
N ALA A 145 24.23 -16.55 15.67
CA ALA A 145 23.29 -17.39 14.92
C ALA A 145 23.73 -18.86 14.73
N GLY A 146 24.99 -19.19 15.05
CA GLY A 146 25.58 -20.51 14.78
C GLY A 146 25.21 -21.64 15.77
N ALA A 147 24.51 -21.34 16.86
CA ALA A 147 24.32 -22.30 17.96
C ALA A 147 23.00 -23.10 17.91
N LEU A 148 22.04 -22.77 17.03
CA LEU A 148 20.73 -23.44 17.00
C LEU A 148 20.52 -24.14 15.65
N GLY A 149 20.87 -25.43 15.66
CA GLY A 149 20.95 -26.30 14.49
C GLY A 149 19.67 -26.46 13.66
N GLY A 150 19.87 -26.44 12.35
CA GLY A 150 19.33 -27.41 11.39
C GLY A 150 17.82 -27.59 11.30
N ARG A 151 17.21 -26.92 10.31
CA ARG A 151 16.14 -27.44 9.41
C ARG A 151 15.51 -26.31 8.59
N PHE A 152 16.18 -25.85 7.54
CA PHE A 152 15.57 -24.96 6.54
C PHE A 152 15.70 -25.57 5.15
N ILE A 153 14.71 -26.40 4.80
CA ILE A 153 14.45 -26.85 3.43
C ILE A 153 13.61 -25.75 2.76
N GLY A 154 14.21 -25.03 1.83
CA GLY A 154 13.54 -24.02 1.00
C GLY A 154 14.47 -23.61 -0.13
N GLY A 155 14.03 -23.88 -1.37
CA GLY A 155 14.83 -23.79 -2.59
C GLY A 155 15.50 -22.44 -2.80
N LEU A 156 16.74 -22.52 -3.28
CA LEU A 156 17.59 -21.42 -3.68
C LEU A 156 17.03 -20.80 -4.97
N VAL A 157 16.36 -19.65 -4.85
CA VAL A 157 16.11 -18.74 -5.97
C VAL A 157 17.02 -17.53 -5.73
N GLY A 158 18.03 -17.33 -6.60
CA GLY A 158 18.74 -16.05 -6.75
C GLY A 158 19.36 -15.39 -5.52
N GLY A 159 19.90 -16.13 -4.53
CA GLY A 159 20.61 -15.51 -3.38
C GLY A 159 19.70 -14.81 -2.35
N LEU A 160 18.39 -14.83 -2.56
CA LEU A 160 17.40 -14.32 -1.61
C LEU A 160 16.68 -15.49 -0.96
N LYS A 161 17.01 -15.82 0.29
CA LYS A 161 16.29 -16.87 1.05
C LYS A 161 14.96 -16.32 1.56
N VAL A 162 14.00 -16.13 0.67
CA VAL A 162 12.60 -15.90 1.02
C VAL A 162 11.91 -17.26 1.03
N SER A 163 11.77 -17.86 2.21
CA SER A 163 11.06 -19.12 2.32
C SER A 163 9.58 -18.88 2.01
N LYS A 164 8.89 -19.82 1.33
CA LYS A 164 7.44 -19.76 1.02
C LYS A 164 6.51 -19.57 2.24
N LYS A 165 7.08 -19.43 3.44
CA LYS A 165 6.40 -19.31 4.71
C LYS A 165 6.83 -18.09 5.52
N GLU A 166 7.86 -17.31 5.14
CA GLU A 166 8.37 -16.20 5.96
C GLU A 166 8.86 -15.07 5.07
N ALA A 167 8.56 -13.82 5.44
CA ALA A 167 9.14 -12.64 4.82
C ALA A 167 9.58 -11.66 5.91
N SER A 168 10.75 -11.07 5.71
CA SER A 168 11.27 -9.95 6.49
C SER A 168 11.50 -8.80 5.53
N VAL A 169 11.00 -7.62 5.86
CA VAL A 169 11.08 -6.42 5.02
C VAL A 169 11.49 -5.23 5.86
N SER A 170 12.01 -4.20 5.20
CA SER A 170 12.32 -2.91 5.83
C SER A 170 11.68 -1.78 5.04
N LEU A 171 11.25 -0.75 5.77
CA LEU A 171 10.82 0.53 5.22
C LEU A 171 11.74 1.59 5.79
N SER A 172 12.53 2.22 4.93
CA SER A 172 13.32 3.39 5.30
C SER A 172 12.60 4.67 4.90
N VAL A 173 12.63 5.65 5.79
CA VAL A 173 12.05 6.98 5.58
C VAL A 173 13.19 7.98 5.57
N VAL A 174 13.40 8.62 4.42
CA VAL A 174 14.51 9.55 4.21
C VAL A 174 13.94 10.97 4.05
N ASN A 175 14.45 11.92 4.81
CA ASN A 175 14.11 13.32 4.63
C ASN A 175 14.76 13.87 3.37
N VAL A 176 13.95 14.41 2.46
CA VAL A 176 14.41 14.89 1.15
C VAL A 176 15.37 16.07 1.26
N ARG A 177 15.30 16.84 2.35
CA ARG A 177 16.08 18.08 2.54
C ARG A 177 17.43 17.81 3.20
N THR A 178 17.46 16.92 4.18
CA THR A 178 18.68 16.63 4.95
C THR A 178 19.36 15.33 4.53
N THR A 179 18.71 14.51 3.69
CA THR A 179 19.17 13.15 3.33
C THR A 179 19.33 12.21 4.53
N GLU A 180 18.77 12.59 5.68
CA GLU A 180 18.80 11.81 6.90
C GLU A 180 17.74 10.71 6.86
N ILE A 181 18.13 9.49 7.26
CA ILE A 181 17.19 8.39 7.48
C ILE A 181 16.53 8.64 8.85
N GLU A 182 15.31 9.19 8.84
CA GLU A 182 14.61 9.58 10.06
C GLU A 182 13.92 8.41 10.75
N ALA A 183 13.57 7.36 10.00
CA ALA A 183 13.00 6.14 10.53
C ALA A 183 13.39 4.93 9.68
N LEU A 184 13.62 3.80 10.34
CA LEU A 184 13.83 2.50 9.71
C LEU A 184 12.95 1.48 10.41
N SER A 185 11.83 1.12 9.78
CA SER A 185 10.87 0.19 10.36
C SER A 185 10.97 -1.18 9.71
N GLU A 186 11.21 -2.20 10.52
CA GLU A 186 11.26 -3.59 10.06
C GLU A 186 9.92 -4.30 10.29
N GLY A 187 9.52 -5.09 9.31
CA GLY A 187 8.33 -5.92 9.34
C GLY A 187 8.66 -7.38 9.14
N TYR A 188 7.97 -8.25 9.88
CA TYR A 188 8.14 -9.69 9.77
C TYR A 188 6.77 -10.37 9.77
N TYR A 189 6.59 -11.35 8.88
CA TYR A 189 5.40 -12.17 8.87
C TYR A 189 5.70 -13.61 8.49
N ARG A 190 4.99 -14.55 9.12
CA ARG A 190 5.08 -15.99 8.83
C ARG A 190 3.71 -16.56 8.44
N LYS A 191 3.69 -17.50 7.49
CA LYS A 191 2.49 -18.19 6.99
C LYS A 191 1.75 -18.96 8.09
N SER A 192 2.42 -19.41 9.15
CA SER A 192 1.76 -20.01 10.33
C SER A 192 0.83 -19.04 11.05
N ASP A 193 1.09 -17.74 10.91
CA ASP A 193 0.34 -16.66 11.54
C ASP A 193 -0.75 -16.14 10.59
N LEU A 194 -0.82 -16.65 9.35
CA LEU A 194 -2.01 -16.55 8.51
C LEU A 194 -3.04 -17.58 8.99
N SER A 195 -3.73 -17.28 10.09
CA SER A 195 -4.96 -18.00 10.42
C SER A 195 -6.05 -17.59 9.42
N TRP A 196 -6.10 -18.20 8.23
CA TRP A 196 -7.10 -17.85 7.23
C TRP A 196 -8.07 -18.99 6.92
N GLY A 197 -9.30 -18.84 7.43
CA GLY A 197 -10.48 -19.52 6.90
C GLY A 197 -10.95 -18.83 5.61
N ALA A 198 -10.99 -19.59 4.50
CA ALA A 198 -11.72 -19.30 3.27
C ALA A 198 -11.88 -17.81 2.87
N GLY A 199 -10.82 -17.17 2.34
CA GLY A 199 -10.94 -15.79 1.80
C GLY A 199 -9.65 -14.97 1.61
N GLY A 200 -8.45 -15.55 1.72
CA GLY A 200 -7.17 -14.81 1.82
C GLY A 200 -6.90 -13.86 0.65
N GLY A 201 -7.30 -14.24 -0.56
CA GLY A 201 -7.22 -13.37 -1.74
C GLY A 201 -8.29 -12.28 -1.80
N ALA A 202 -9.42 -12.45 -1.09
CA ALA A 202 -10.52 -11.49 -1.12
C ALA A 202 -10.25 -10.22 -0.29
N TRP A 203 -9.35 -10.27 0.69
CA TRP A 203 -9.01 -9.14 1.57
C TRP A 203 -8.31 -8.01 0.82
N TRP A 204 -7.28 -8.31 0.01
CA TRP A 204 -6.57 -7.29 -0.77
C TRP A 204 -7.12 -7.15 -2.19
N GLY A 205 -7.89 -8.15 -2.65
CA GLY A 205 -8.30 -8.43 -4.03
C GLY A 205 -8.68 -7.22 -4.88
N GLY A 206 -9.63 -6.39 -4.42
CA GLY A 206 -10.12 -5.29 -5.25
C GLY A 206 -9.22 -4.06 -5.28
N GLY A 207 -8.74 -3.62 -4.11
CA GLY A 207 -8.02 -2.35 -3.97
C GLY A 207 -6.56 -2.43 -4.40
N LEU A 208 -5.86 -3.49 -4.00
CA LEU A 208 -4.44 -3.65 -4.32
C LEU A 208 -4.24 -4.07 -5.78
N ALA A 209 -5.17 -4.83 -6.37
CA ALA A 209 -5.13 -5.15 -7.80
C ALA A 209 -5.28 -3.89 -8.66
N GLY A 210 -6.22 -3.01 -8.30
CA GLY A 210 -6.41 -1.71 -8.97
C GLY A 210 -5.21 -0.76 -8.84
N ALA A 211 -4.38 -0.94 -7.82
CA ALA A 211 -3.13 -0.20 -7.62
C ALA A 211 -1.91 -0.81 -8.33
N GLY A 212 -2.07 -1.89 -9.10
CA GLY A 212 -0.98 -2.58 -9.79
C GLY A 212 -0.28 -3.68 -8.98
N GLY A 213 -0.83 -4.06 -7.82
CA GLY A 213 -0.30 -5.08 -6.91
C GLY A 213 -0.93 -6.47 -7.08
N GLY A 214 -1.56 -6.79 -8.21
CA GLY A 214 -2.30 -8.05 -8.39
C GLY A 214 -1.46 -9.33 -8.23
N SER A 215 -0.17 -9.29 -8.54
CA SER A 215 0.76 -10.43 -8.36
C SER A 215 1.00 -10.79 -6.89
N TYR A 216 0.91 -9.81 -5.97
CA TYR A 216 1.06 -10.03 -4.54
C TYR A 216 -0.12 -10.77 -3.91
N GLN A 217 -1.28 -10.75 -4.55
CA GLN A 217 -2.48 -11.42 -4.06
C GLN A 217 -2.50 -12.90 -4.43
N ASN A 218 -1.91 -13.23 -5.58
CA ASN A 218 -2.04 -14.53 -6.23
C ASN A 218 -1.01 -15.55 -5.76
N SER A 219 -0.04 -15.16 -4.94
CA SER A 219 1.02 -16.04 -4.44
C SER A 219 1.13 -16.02 -2.92
N ASP A 220 1.42 -17.18 -2.32
CA ASP A 220 1.69 -17.31 -0.89
C ASP A 220 2.81 -16.35 -0.44
N ILE A 221 3.85 -16.23 -1.27
CA ILE A 221 5.00 -15.37 -1.00
C ILE A 221 4.60 -13.89 -1.03
N GLY A 222 3.79 -13.49 -2.01
CA GLY A 222 3.26 -12.13 -2.12
C GLY A 222 2.37 -11.76 -0.93
N GLN A 223 1.52 -12.68 -0.47
CA GLN A 223 0.65 -12.44 0.69
C GLN A 223 1.45 -12.21 1.97
N VAL A 224 2.46 -13.04 2.24
CA VAL A 224 3.32 -12.89 3.42
C VAL A 224 4.14 -11.59 3.33
N ILE A 225 4.63 -11.21 2.14
CA ILE A 225 5.34 -9.95 1.91
C ILE A 225 4.44 -8.74 2.17
N VAL A 226 3.20 -8.75 1.65
CA VAL A 226 2.24 -7.66 1.90
C VAL A 226 1.96 -7.49 3.38
N LEU A 227 1.80 -8.58 4.12
CA LEU A 227 1.56 -8.55 5.57
C LEU A 227 2.80 -8.07 6.34
N ALA A 228 4.01 -8.48 5.93
CA ALA A 228 5.25 -7.97 6.50
C ALA A 228 5.39 -6.46 6.26
N TYR A 229 5.07 -5.97 5.06
CA TYR A 229 5.06 -4.53 4.78
C TYR A 229 3.97 -3.79 5.54
N LEU A 230 2.81 -4.41 5.78
CA LEU A 230 1.76 -3.80 6.59
C LEU A 230 2.22 -3.62 8.04
N ASP A 231 2.91 -4.62 8.60
CA ASP A 231 3.51 -4.53 9.93
C ASP A 231 4.59 -3.43 10.00
N ALA A 232 5.51 -3.40 9.02
CA ALA A 232 6.50 -2.32 8.91
C ALA A 232 5.83 -0.94 8.80
N TYR A 233 4.77 -0.83 8.00
CA TYR A 233 4.04 0.42 7.79
C TYR A 233 3.34 0.91 9.06
N LYS A 234 2.74 0.01 9.84
CA LYS A 234 2.14 0.33 11.15
C LYS A 234 3.17 0.92 12.11
N LYS A 235 4.34 0.29 12.21
CA LYS A 235 5.46 0.76 13.04
C LYS A 235 5.96 2.12 12.56
N MET A 236 6.18 2.25 11.25
CA MET A 236 6.61 3.51 10.62
C MET A 236 5.63 4.64 10.90
N VAL A 237 4.33 4.45 10.72
CA VAL A 237 3.31 5.48 11.04
C VAL A 237 3.33 5.84 12.53
N THR A 238 3.55 4.86 13.40
CA THR A 238 3.61 5.09 14.85
C THR A 238 4.84 5.92 15.24
N GLU A 239 6.00 5.59 14.65
CA GLU A 239 7.28 6.28 14.86
C GLU A 239 7.23 7.71 14.29
N LEU A 240 6.77 7.87 13.05
CA LEU A 240 6.58 9.16 12.39
C LEU A 240 5.45 10.00 13.02
N GLY A 241 4.51 9.37 13.72
CA GLY A 241 3.50 10.05 14.52
C GLY A 241 4.08 10.86 15.69
N GLY A 242 5.34 10.57 16.08
CA GLY A 242 6.11 11.32 17.08
C GLY A 242 7.16 12.27 16.50
N LEU A 243 7.39 12.28 15.18
CA LEU A 243 8.33 13.20 14.51
C LEU A 243 7.76 14.62 14.36
N PRO A 244 8.62 15.65 14.18
CA PRO A 244 8.16 17.03 14.05
C PRO A 244 7.13 17.18 12.93
N GLU A 245 6.03 17.85 13.24
CA GLU A 245 4.82 17.91 12.43
C GLU A 245 5.00 18.54 11.03
N ASN A 246 6.12 19.24 10.82
CA ASN A 246 6.46 19.91 9.57
C ASN A 246 7.96 19.75 9.29
N ALA A 247 8.34 18.69 8.58
CA ALA A 247 9.72 18.46 8.14
C ALA A 247 10.31 19.68 7.41
N SER A 248 9.49 20.36 6.60
CA SER A 248 9.90 21.58 5.90
C SER A 248 10.20 22.76 6.82
N ALA A 249 9.56 22.85 7.99
CA ALA A 249 9.78 23.92 8.95
C ALA A 249 10.91 23.58 9.93
N ALA A 250 11.13 22.28 10.18
CA ALA A 250 12.22 21.77 11.01
C ALA A 250 13.57 21.71 10.26
N ALA A 251 13.55 21.63 8.93
CA ALA A 251 14.77 21.63 8.13
C ALA A 251 15.48 23.01 8.14
N PRO A 252 16.83 23.03 8.05
CA PRO A 252 17.58 24.27 7.87
C PRO A 252 17.06 25.06 6.66
N LYS A 253 17.13 26.41 6.75
CA LYS A 253 16.74 27.27 5.62
C LYS A 253 17.70 27.04 4.46
N ALA A 254 17.14 26.83 3.27
CA ALA A 254 17.92 26.81 2.03
C ALA A 254 18.45 28.22 1.74
N GLU A 255 19.74 28.32 1.40
CA GLU A 255 20.41 29.55 0.96
C GLU A 255 20.16 29.86 -0.52
#